data_AF-T1CEW3-F1
#
_entry.id   AF-T1CEW3-F1
#
_cell.length_a   1.000
_cell.length_b   1.000
_cell.length_c   1.000
_cell.angle_alpha   90.00
_cell.angle_beta   90.00
_cell.angle_gamma   90.00
#
_symmetry.space_group_name_H-M   'P 1'
#
loop_
_entity.id
_entity.type
_entity.pdbx_description
1 polymer ?
#
loop_
_entity_poly.entity_id
_entity_poly.type
_entity_poly.pdbx_seq_one_letter_code
_entity_poly.pdbx_strand_id
1 'polypeptide(L)'
;IQYMPEWVGRADRGVPVEEVREWLAAQATGIQRREMHHRSVYRVGGIDVELVDPVNNPEFCRNCHRVRVTHRGELKGCLNRNDDLVPTRGLDTDGLRAAFRQVVRERVPYYGVYRPATGPILTIQPLTEAADPLAEGTPAKGRRRVAVDAPP
;
A
#
# COMPACT_ATOMS: atom_id res chain seq x y z
N ILE A 1 -2.88 -8.21 8.19
CA ILE A 1 -3.63 -8.71 7.02
C ILE A 1 -4.87 -7.84 6.93
N GLN A 2 -5.07 -7.14 5.82
CA GLN A 2 -6.30 -6.37 5.62
C GLN A 2 -7.41 -7.37 5.28
N TYR A 3 -8.53 -7.28 5.99
CA TYR A 3 -9.71 -8.07 5.64
C TYR A 3 -10.43 -7.35 4.50
N MET A 4 -10.51 -8.00 3.36
CA MET A 4 -11.24 -7.52 2.18
C MET A 4 -12.44 -8.44 1.99
N PRO A 5 -13.62 -8.08 2.53
CA PRO A 5 -14.80 -8.95 2.54
C PRO A 5 -15.20 -9.45 1.14
N GLU A 6 -14.94 -8.66 0.11
CA GLU A 6 -15.16 -8.98 -1.29
C GLU A 6 -14.32 -10.17 -1.78
N TRP A 7 -13.10 -10.37 -1.25
CA TRP A 7 -12.21 -11.47 -1.67
C TRP A 7 -12.56 -12.81 -1.02
N VAL A 8 -13.35 -12.79 0.05
CA VAL A 8 -13.84 -13.99 0.75
C VAL A 8 -15.32 -14.25 0.50
N GLY A 9 -15.93 -13.59 -0.50
CA GLY A 9 -17.34 -13.77 -0.85
C GLY A 9 -18.32 -13.27 0.21
N ARG A 10 -17.89 -12.33 1.06
CA ARG A 10 -18.66 -11.76 2.18
C ARG A 10 -18.77 -10.25 2.08
N ALA A 11 -19.07 -9.74 0.89
CA ALA A 11 -19.24 -8.31 0.64
C ALA A 11 -20.31 -7.67 1.57
N ASP A 12 -21.28 -8.47 2.03
CA ASP A 12 -22.28 -8.10 3.06
C ASP A 12 -21.68 -7.58 4.37
N ARG A 13 -20.42 -7.94 4.66
CA ARG A 13 -19.70 -7.54 5.87
C ARG A 13 -18.86 -6.27 5.69
N GLY A 14 -18.85 -5.67 4.50
CA GLY A 14 -18.19 -4.40 4.24
C GLY A 14 -18.96 -3.25 4.88
N VAL A 15 -18.23 -2.29 5.46
CA VAL A 15 -18.80 -1.03 5.95
C VAL A 15 -18.20 0.11 5.13
N PRO A 16 -19.00 1.05 4.61
CA PRO A 16 -18.49 2.23 3.92
C PRO A 16 -17.61 3.06 4.85
N VAL A 17 -16.33 3.20 4.53
CA VAL A 17 -15.35 3.86 5.42
C VAL A 17 -15.67 5.34 5.65
N GLU A 18 -16.31 5.99 4.69
CA GLU A 18 -16.71 7.39 4.83
C GLU A 18 -17.82 7.56 5.88
N GLU A 19 -18.79 6.64 5.94
CA GLU A 19 -19.81 6.65 7.00
C GLU A 19 -19.17 6.49 8.38
N VAL A 20 -18.15 5.63 8.50
CA VAL A 20 -17.38 5.48 9.75
C VAL A 20 -16.64 6.78 10.10
N ARG A 21 -16.04 7.46 9.12
CA ARG A 21 -15.35 8.74 9.35
C ARG A 21 -16.30 9.84 9.81
N GLU A 22 -17.44 9.99 9.15
CA GLU A 22 -18.47 10.98 9.49
C GLU A 22 -19.04 10.71 10.88
N TRP A 23 -19.36 9.45 11.17
CA TRP A 23 -19.87 9.03 12.48
C TRP A 23 -18.85 9.32 13.60
N LEU A 24 -17.57 9.02 13.40
CA LEU A 24 -16.52 9.34 14.38
C LEU A 24 -16.32 10.86 14.52
N ALA A 25 -16.36 11.61 13.41
CA ALA A 25 -16.20 13.06 13.42
C ALA A 25 -17.32 13.75 14.20
N ALA A 26 -18.57 13.29 14.04
CA ALA A 26 -19.73 13.84 14.75
C ALA A 26 -19.66 13.65 16.27
N GLN A 27 -18.96 12.63 16.76
CA GLN A 27 -18.80 12.34 18.19
C GLN A 27 -17.53 12.93 18.79
N ALA A 28 -16.58 13.33 17.95
CA ALA A 28 -15.26 13.74 18.38
C ALA A 28 -15.26 15.18 18.91
N THR A 29 -14.63 15.38 20.05
CA THR A 29 -14.28 16.71 20.58
C THR A 29 -13.07 17.33 19.87
N GLY A 30 -12.32 16.53 19.13
CA GLY A 30 -11.18 16.97 18.32
C GLY A 30 -10.64 15.84 17.46
N ILE A 31 -9.99 16.22 16.35
CA ILE A 31 -9.38 15.28 15.40
C ILE A 31 -7.91 15.65 15.22
N GLN A 32 -7.01 14.71 15.44
CA GLN A 32 -5.59 14.84 15.19
C GLN A 32 -5.18 13.95 14.02
N ARG A 33 -4.05 14.28 13.38
CA ARG A 33 -3.46 13.48 12.31
C ARG A 33 -2.09 12.99 12.72
N ARG A 34 -1.84 11.70 12.55
CA ARG A 34 -0.51 11.11 12.72
C ARG A 34 0.35 11.48 11.52
N GLU A 35 1.64 11.73 11.74
CA GLU A 35 2.62 11.89 10.66
C GLU A 35 2.60 10.64 9.75
N MET A 36 2.63 9.45 10.36
CA MET A 36 2.68 8.21 9.61
C MET A 36 1.32 7.81 9.03
N HIS A 37 1.27 7.69 7.70
CA HIS A 37 0.09 7.39 6.89
C HIS A 37 -1.06 8.39 7.03
N HIS A 38 -0.83 9.55 7.63
CA HIS A 38 -1.87 10.57 7.83
C HIS A 38 -3.14 10.06 8.53
N ARG A 39 -2.97 9.11 9.46
CA ARG A 39 -4.13 8.47 10.11
C ARG A 39 -4.82 9.45 11.05
N SER A 40 -6.14 9.50 10.96
CA SER A 40 -6.99 10.32 11.83
C SER A 40 -7.14 9.67 13.20
N VAL A 41 -6.96 10.47 14.25
CA VAL A 41 -7.23 10.12 15.64
C VAL A 41 -8.35 11.00 16.14
N TYR A 42 -9.48 10.40 16.49
CA TYR A 42 -10.69 11.06 16.97
C TYR A 42 -10.73 11.00 18.49
N ARG A 43 -10.91 12.14 19.16
CA ARG A 43 -11.06 12.20 20.61
C ARG A 43 -12.54 12.14 21.01
N VAL A 44 -13.02 10.96 21.38
CA VAL A 44 -14.43 10.69 21.70
C VAL A 44 -14.53 10.36 23.19
N GLY A 45 -15.34 11.09 23.96
CA GLY A 45 -15.54 10.78 25.39
C GLY A 45 -14.26 10.71 26.24
N GLY A 46 -13.23 11.48 25.87
CA GLY A 46 -11.93 11.48 26.56
C GLY A 46 -10.96 10.36 26.14
N ILE A 47 -11.34 9.49 25.19
CA ILE A 47 -10.46 8.45 24.63
C ILE A 47 -10.09 8.74 23.18
N ASP A 48 -8.94 8.19 22.76
CA ASP A 48 -8.44 8.30 21.39
C ASP A 48 -8.81 7.07 20.56
N VAL A 49 -9.54 7.30 19.47
CA VAL A 49 -9.90 6.28 18.49
C VAL A 49 -9.14 6.56 17.20
N GLU A 50 -8.21 5.69 16.83
CA GLU A 50 -7.40 5.84 15.62
C GLU A 50 -7.97 5.00 14.47
N LEU A 51 -8.33 5.66 13.36
CA LEU A 51 -8.82 5.00 12.16
C LEU A 51 -7.66 4.67 11.21
N VAL A 52 -7.48 3.38 10.93
CA VAL A 52 -6.48 2.90 9.97
C VAL A 52 -7.16 2.52 8.67
N ASP A 53 -7.07 3.41 7.68
CA ASP A 53 -7.68 3.22 6.36
C ASP A 53 -6.63 3.12 5.25
N PRO A 54 -6.13 1.92 4.94
CA PRO A 54 -5.07 1.72 3.96
C PRO A 54 -5.57 1.35 2.55
N VAL A 55 -6.88 1.08 2.37
CA VAL A 55 -7.44 0.50 1.14
C VAL A 55 -7.94 1.62 0.24
N ASN A 56 -7.50 1.66 -1.02
CA ASN A 56 -7.88 2.69 -1.99
C ASN A 56 -7.68 4.13 -1.48
N ASN A 57 -6.74 4.34 -0.55
CA ASN A 57 -6.44 5.64 0.04
C ASN A 57 -5.04 6.11 -0.41
N PRO A 58 -4.96 7.02 -1.40
CA PRO A 58 -3.69 7.57 -1.86
C PRO A 58 -2.95 8.38 -0.80
N GLU A 59 -3.68 9.03 0.12
CA GLU A 59 -3.09 9.83 1.20
C GLU A 59 -2.33 8.94 2.18
N PHE A 60 -2.90 7.78 2.55
CA PHE A 60 -2.22 6.78 3.36
C PHE A 60 -0.88 6.36 2.75
N CYS A 61 -0.86 6.14 1.43
CA CYS A 61 0.32 5.67 0.74
C CYS A 61 1.38 6.76 0.55
N ARG A 62 0.96 8.00 0.25
CA ARG A 62 1.86 9.16 0.14
C ARG A 62 2.59 9.43 1.45
N ASN A 63 1.90 9.26 2.58
CA ASN A 63 2.47 9.47 3.92
C ASN A 63 3.07 8.21 4.54
N CYS A 64 3.28 7.13 3.78
CA CYS A 64 4.01 5.97 4.24
C CYS A 64 5.52 6.25 4.10
N HIS A 65 6.36 5.96 5.11
CA HIS A 65 7.83 6.10 5.03
C HIS A 65 8.59 4.77 5.22
N ARG A 66 7.90 3.63 5.06
CA ARG A 66 8.48 2.31 5.37
C ARG A 66 9.23 1.70 4.19
N VAL A 67 10.50 1.36 4.43
CA VAL A 67 11.26 0.35 3.68
C VAL A 67 11.16 -0.98 4.40
N ARG A 68 11.04 -2.09 3.67
CA ARG A 68 10.95 -3.45 4.22
C ARG A 68 12.10 -4.30 3.70
N VAL A 69 12.38 -5.38 4.42
CA VAL A 69 13.32 -6.43 4.01
C VAL A 69 12.54 -7.72 3.78
N THR A 70 12.75 -8.38 2.65
CA THR A 70 12.18 -9.70 2.37
C THR A 70 12.96 -10.81 3.10
N HIS A 71 12.38 -12.00 3.19
CA HIS A 71 13.08 -13.19 3.71
C HIS A 71 14.35 -13.55 2.89
N ARG A 72 14.45 -13.09 1.64
CA ARG A 72 15.63 -13.27 0.78
C ARG A 72 16.69 -12.19 0.96
N GLY A 73 16.50 -11.25 1.88
CA GLY A 73 17.43 -10.14 2.07
C GLY A 73 17.39 -9.15 0.90
N GLU A 74 16.20 -8.82 0.42
CA GLU A 74 15.99 -7.77 -0.58
C GLU A 74 15.23 -6.60 0.07
N LEU A 75 15.56 -5.37 -0.31
CA LEU A 75 14.82 -4.18 0.09
C LEU A 75 13.57 -4.00 -0.78
N LYS A 76 12.49 -3.56 -0.14
CA LYS A 76 11.17 -3.40 -0.74
C LYS A 76 10.55 -2.08 -0.32
N GLY A 77 10.23 -1.22 -1.30
CA GLY A 77 9.70 0.14 -1.06
C GLY A 77 8.20 0.20 -0.77
N CYS A 78 7.43 -0.81 -1.20
CA CYS A 78 5.98 -0.91 -0.96
C CYS A 78 5.59 -2.32 -0.55
N LEU A 79 4.68 -2.47 0.42
CA LEU A 79 4.19 -3.78 0.86
C LEU A 79 3.57 -4.60 -0.29
N ASN A 80 2.85 -3.92 -1.19
CA ASN A 80 2.02 -4.58 -2.21
C ASN A 80 2.72 -4.74 -3.57
N ARG A 81 4.00 -4.34 -3.71
CA ARG A 81 4.74 -4.36 -4.98
C ARG A 81 6.00 -5.21 -4.90
N ASN A 82 6.16 -6.22 -5.77
CA ASN A 82 7.28 -7.19 -5.72
C ASN A 82 8.20 -7.16 -6.96
N ASP A 83 7.96 -6.28 -7.93
CA ASP A 83 8.74 -6.18 -9.17
C ASP A 83 9.92 -5.19 -9.09
N ASP A 84 10.10 -4.53 -7.94
CA ASP A 84 11.13 -3.52 -7.67
C ASP A 84 12.05 -3.88 -6.48
N LEU A 85 12.21 -5.18 -6.22
CA LEU A 85 13.06 -5.68 -5.13
C LEU A 85 14.54 -5.40 -5.42
N VAL A 86 15.26 -4.87 -4.42
CA VAL A 86 16.70 -4.58 -4.52
C VAL A 86 17.48 -5.54 -3.62
N PRO A 87 18.27 -6.49 -4.17
CA PRO A 87 19.02 -7.45 -3.37
C PRO A 87 20.13 -6.78 -2.56
N THR A 88 20.37 -7.23 -1.33
CA THR A 88 21.44 -6.67 -0.46
C THR A 88 22.46 -7.67 0.04
N ARG A 89 22.28 -8.97 -0.25
CA ARG A 89 23.23 -10.01 0.16
C ARG A 89 24.60 -9.78 -0.50
N GLY A 90 25.65 -9.79 0.31
CA GLY A 90 27.03 -9.62 -0.15
C GLY A 90 27.45 -8.17 -0.42
N LEU A 91 26.57 -7.18 -0.16
CA LEU A 91 26.94 -5.77 -0.27
C LEU A 91 27.77 -5.33 0.95
N ASP A 92 28.73 -4.45 0.70
CA ASP A 92 29.40 -3.69 1.74
C ASP A 92 28.53 -2.51 2.22
N THR A 93 29.07 -1.67 3.10
CA THR A 93 28.31 -0.54 3.69
C THR A 93 27.89 0.48 2.63
N ASP A 94 28.75 0.76 1.64
CA ASP A 94 28.46 1.74 0.59
C ASP A 94 27.45 1.19 -0.42
N GLY A 95 27.57 -0.08 -0.79
CA GLY A 95 26.58 -0.80 -1.58
C GLY A 95 25.21 -0.83 -0.91
N LEU A 96 25.16 -1.12 0.40
CA LEU A 96 23.91 -1.10 1.15
C LEU A 96 23.30 0.32 1.19
N ARG A 97 24.13 1.35 1.38
CA ARG A 97 23.69 2.75 1.35
C ARG A 97 23.13 3.14 -0.03
N ALA A 98 23.76 2.68 -1.11
CA ALA A 98 23.27 2.88 -2.47
C ALA A 98 21.92 2.17 -2.68
N ALA A 99 21.78 0.93 -2.21
CA ALA A 99 20.54 0.16 -2.29
C ALA A 99 19.37 0.85 -1.55
N PHE A 100 19.59 1.37 -0.34
CA PHE A 100 18.58 2.15 0.38
C PHE A 100 18.16 3.40 -0.38
N ARG A 101 19.12 4.17 -0.91
CA ARG A 101 18.82 5.37 -1.72
C ARG A 101 18.05 5.01 -2.98
N GLN A 102 18.37 3.88 -3.62
CA GLN A 102 17.64 3.39 -4.77
C GLN A 102 16.18 3.09 -4.41
N VAL A 103 15.94 2.29 -3.37
CA VAL A 103 14.57 1.92 -2.96
C VAL A 103 13.74 3.14 -2.57
N VAL A 104 14.32 4.13 -1.89
CA VAL A 104 13.59 5.36 -1.53
C VAL A 104 13.23 6.17 -2.78
N ARG A 105 14.15 6.28 -3.74
CA ARG A 105 13.96 7.07 -4.97
C ARG A 105 12.96 6.42 -5.94
N GLU A 106 13.02 5.10 -6.08
CA GLU A 106 12.18 4.33 -7.01
C GLU A 106 10.83 3.95 -6.40
N ARG A 107 10.59 4.37 -5.16
CA ARG A 107 9.38 4.05 -4.41
C ARG A 107 8.15 4.63 -5.08
N VAL A 108 7.27 3.73 -5.53
CA VAL A 108 5.97 4.08 -6.10
C VAL A 108 4.84 3.56 -5.22
N PRO A 109 3.91 4.43 -4.77
CA PRO A 109 2.66 3.99 -4.15
C PRO A 109 1.88 3.04 -5.06
N TYR A 110 1.59 1.82 -4.59
CA TYR A 110 0.88 0.79 -5.36
C TYR A 110 -0.46 1.30 -5.94
N TYR A 111 -1.25 2.03 -5.15
CA TYR A 111 -2.55 2.54 -5.60
C TYR A 111 -2.48 3.69 -6.61
N GLY A 112 -1.31 4.30 -6.83
CA GLY A 112 -1.13 5.35 -7.83
C GLY A 112 -0.81 4.84 -9.25
N VAL A 113 -0.15 3.68 -9.37
CA VAL A 113 0.41 3.19 -10.64
C VAL A 113 -0.05 1.77 -11.01
N TYR A 114 -0.47 0.95 -10.04
CA TYR A 114 -0.89 -0.45 -10.27
C TYR A 114 -2.41 -0.65 -10.11
N ARG A 115 -3.22 0.41 -10.12
CA ARG A 115 -4.64 0.25 -10.39
C ARG A 115 -4.78 -0.11 -11.88
N PRO A 116 -5.33 -1.30 -12.25
CA PRO A 116 -5.69 -1.53 -13.63
C PRO A 116 -6.62 -0.40 -14.08
N ALA A 117 -6.30 0.21 -15.22
CA ALA A 117 -7.21 1.16 -15.83
C ALA A 117 -8.48 0.39 -16.25
N THR A 118 -9.64 0.89 -15.83
CA THR A 118 -11.02 0.50 -16.17
C THR A 118 -11.68 -0.63 -15.35
N GLY A 119 -12.77 -0.25 -14.66
CA GLY A 119 -13.79 -1.12 -14.08
C GLY A 119 -14.11 -0.83 -12.60
N PRO A 120 -15.40 -0.79 -12.17
CA PRO A 120 -15.71 -0.88 -10.74
C PRO A 120 -15.17 -2.22 -10.20
N ILE A 121 -14.77 -2.24 -8.93
CA ILE A 121 -14.27 -3.44 -8.21
C ILE A 121 -15.29 -4.61 -8.24
N LEU A 122 -16.52 -4.35 -8.71
CA LEU A 122 -17.70 -5.21 -8.64
C LEU A 122 -17.83 -6.27 -9.73
N THR A 123 -16.89 -6.44 -10.65
CA THR A 123 -16.89 -7.64 -11.51
C THR A 123 -15.96 -8.68 -10.90
N ILE A 124 -16.49 -9.52 -10.01
CA ILE A 124 -15.83 -10.78 -9.63
C ILE A 124 -15.72 -11.59 -10.93
N GLN A 125 -14.54 -11.60 -11.56
CA GLN A 125 -14.24 -12.71 -12.46
C GLN A 125 -14.16 -13.96 -11.58
N PRO A 126 -14.91 -15.03 -11.89
CA PRO A 126 -14.74 -16.28 -11.17
C PRO A 126 -13.27 -16.66 -11.26
N LEU A 127 -12.68 -17.07 -10.13
CA LEU A 127 -11.37 -17.71 -10.08
C LEU A 127 -11.49 -19.07 -10.78
N THR A 128 -11.68 -19.08 -12.09
CA THR A 128 -11.37 -20.23 -12.93
C THR A 128 -9.86 -20.28 -13.02
N GLU A 129 -9.27 -21.14 -12.18
CA GLU A 129 -7.88 -21.59 -12.24
C GLU A 129 -6.90 -20.50 -12.70
N ALA A 130 -6.80 -19.41 -11.94
CA ALA A 130 -5.66 -18.53 -12.07
C ALA A 130 -4.43 -19.34 -11.63
N ALA A 131 -3.69 -19.86 -12.61
CA ALA A 131 -2.41 -20.50 -12.43
C ALA A 131 -1.58 -19.68 -11.44
N ASP A 132 -0.97 -20.36 -10.45
CA ASP A 132 -0.13 -19.75 -9.44
C ASP A 132 0.90 -18.82 -10.11
N PRO A 133 0.77 -17.49 -9.95
CA PRO A 133 1.65 -16.52 -10.63
C PRO A 133 3.09 -16.55 -10.07
N LEU A 134 3.38 -17.40 -9.09
CA LEU A 134 4.72 -17.69 -8.59
C LEU A 134 5.33 -18.97 -9.18
N ALA A 135 4.61 -19.73 -10.01
CA ALA A 135 5.05 -21.04 -10.46
C ALA A 135 6.04 -21.01 -11.64
N GLU A 136 6.08 -19.97 -12.48
CA GLU A 136 6.98 -19.99 -13.65
C GLU A 136 7.70 -18.67 -13.91
N GLY A 137 9.04 -18.77 -13.87
CA GLY A 137 10.04 -17.94 -14.55
C GLY A 137 9.77 -16.44 -14.66
N THR A 138 10.50 -15.64 -13.86
CA THR A 138 10.56 -14.18 -13.99
C THR A 138 10.78 -13.78 -15.47
N PRO A 139 9.80 -13.13 -16.13
CA PRO A 139 10.03 -12.66 -17.48
C PRO A 139 10.97 -11.46 -17.40
N ALA A 140 12.18 -11.60 -17.93
CA ALA A 140 13.08 -10.49 -18.15
C ALA A 140 12.41 -9.52 -19.14
N LYS A 141 12.11 -8.28 -18.74
CA LYS A 141 11.71 -7.23 -19.70
C LYS A 141 11.92 -5.80 -19.18
N GLY A 142 12.84 -5.12 -19.87
CA GLY A 142 12.78 -3.72 -20.30
C GLY A 142 12.41 -2.66 -19.27
N ARG A 143 13.40 -1.87 -18.84
CA ARG A 143 13.21 -0.60 -18.14
C ARG A 143 12.30 0.33 -18.96
N ARG A 144 10.99 0.34 -18.68
CA ARG A 144 10.14 1.47 -19.05
C ARG A 144 10.39 2.57 -18.02
N ARG A 145 11.05 3.65 -18.43
CA ARG A 145 11.09 4.88 -17.65
C ARG A 145 9.65 5.41 -17.58
N VAL A 146 9.03 5.31 -16.42
CA VAL A 146 7.81 6.06 -16.12
C VAL A 146 8.28 7.46 -15.73
N ALA A 147 7.90 8.46 -16.53
CA ALA A 147 8.06 9.86 -16.15
C ALA A 147 7.18 10.08 -14.91
N VAL A 148 7.84 10.29 -13.76
CA VAL A 148 7.19 10.79 -12.55
C VAL A 148 7.26 12.31 -12.63
N ASP A 149 6.17 12.94 -13.02
CA ASP A 149 6.01 14.37 -12.81
C ASP A 149 6.02 14.61 -11.29
N ALA A 150 7.06 15.29 -10.83
CA ALA A 150 7.16 15.76 -9.46
C ALA A 150 6.04 16.78 -9.21
N PRO A 151 5.20 16.64 -8.18
CA PRO A 151 4.38 17.75 -7.74
C PRO A 151 5.28 18.86 -7.18
N PRO A 152 4.84 20.14 -7.24
CA PRO A 152 5.63 21.31 -6.86
C PRO A 152 6.11 21.30 -5.40
#